data_AF-A0A382WFS8-F1
#
_entry.id   AF-A0A382WFS8-F1
#
_cell.length_a   1.000
_cell.length_b   1.000
_cell.length_c   1.000
_cell.angle_alpha   90.00
_cell.angle_beta   90.00
_cell.angle_gamma   90.00
#
_symmetry.space_group_name_H-M   'P 1'
#
loop_
_entity.id
_entity.type
_entity.pdbx_description
1 polymer ?
#
loop_
_entity_poly.entity_id
_entity_poly.type
_entity_poly.pdbx_seq_one_letter_code
_entity_poly.pdbx_strand_id
1 'polypeptide(L)' 'MPQTNILAFAEIAETEATGQTRAIYDDFKSSIGLPTINLIYRHMATTPGCLEWAWALLRPN' A
#
# COMPACT_ATOMS: atom_id res chain seq x y z
N MET A 1 17.61 14.28 -18.35
CA MET A 1 17.93 13.27 -17.31
C MET A 1 16.81 13.31 -16.30
N PRO A 2 16.18 12.19 -15.92
CA PRO A 2 15.20 12.22 -14.84
C PRO A 2 15.95 12.57 -13.54
N GLN A 3 15.49 13.60 -12.83
CA GLN A 3 15.98 13.91 -11.50
C GLN A 3 15.53 12.80 -10.56
N THR A 4 16.46 11.94 -10.13
CA THR A 4 16.23 11.04 -9.00
C THR A 4 16.14 11.91 -7.75
N ASN A 5 14.92 12.16 -7.29
CA ASN A 5 14.67 12.86 -6.05
C ASN A 5 15.09 11.94 -4.89
N ILE A 6 16.17 12.31 -4.19
CA ILE A 6 16.76 11.54 -3.07
C ILE A 6 15.82 11.48 -1.84
N LEU A 7 14.70 12.23 -1.88
CA LEU A 7 13.62 12.21 -0.89
C LEU A 7 12.42 11.34 -1.31
N ALA A 8 12.38 10.84 -2.56
CA ALA A 8 11.27 10.02 -3.03
C ALA A 8 11.43 8.60 -2.50
N PHE A 9 10.78 8.31 -1.37
CA PHE A 9 10.64 6.95 -0.88
C PHE A 9 9.67 6.19 -1.79
N ALA A 10 10.06 4.99 -2.23
CA ALA A 10 9.24 4.21 -3.13
C ALA A 10 7.92 3.84 -2.46
N GLU A 11 6.80 4.17 -3.08
CA GLU A 11 5.48 3.77 -2.62
C GLU A 11 4.50 3.71 -3.78
N ILE A 12 3.40 2.98 -3.60
CA ILE A 12 2.22 3.10 -4.46
C ILE A 12 1.21 3.99 -3.76
N ALA A 13 1.04 5.21 -4.27
CA ALA A 13 0.08 6.15 -3.71
C ALA A 13 -1.35 5.60 -3.80
N GLU A 14 -2.20 6.00 -2.86
CA GLU A 14 -3.59 5.55 -2.82
C GLU A 14 -4.35 5.94 -4.09
N THR A 15 -3.99 6.99 -4.81
CA THR A 15 -4.64 7.36 -6.08
C THR A 15 -4.15 6.52 -7.26
N GLU A 16 -2.98 5.91 -7.15
CA GLU A 16 -2.33 5.13 -8.22
C GLU A 16 -2.57 3.63 -8.06
N ALA A 17 -3.02 3.19 -6.88
CA ALA A 17 -3.34 1.79 -6.63
C ALA A 17 -4.41 1.28 -7.61
N THR A 18 -4.15 0.14 -8.21
CA THR A 18 -5.06 -0.54 -9.13
C THR A 18 -5.10 -2.03 -8.81
N GLY A 19 -6.05 -2.76 -9.39
CA GLY A 19 -6.15 -4.22 -9.24
C GLY A 19 -6.16 -4.67 -7.77
N GLN A 20 -5.29 -5.61 -7.45
CA GLN A 20 -5.23 -6.23 -6.13
C GLN A 20 -4.75 -5.27 -5.03
N THR A 21 -3.79 -4.38 -5.32
CA THR A 21 -3.35 -3.34 -4.38
C THR A 21 -4.51 -2.43 -3.99
N ARG A 22 -5.34 -2.01 -4.96
CA ARG A 22 -6.56 -1.23 -4.70
C ARG A 22 -7.50 -1.97 -3.75
N ALA A 23 -7.78 -3.24 -4.05
CA ALA A 23 -8.69 -4.05 -3.23
C ALA A 23 -8.19 -4.18 -1.78
N ILE A 24 -6.89 -4.38 -1.59
CA ILE A 24 -6.28 -4.43 -0.25
C ILE A 24 -6.37 -3.08 0.46
N TYR A 25 -6.16 -1.96 -0.23
CA TYR A 25 -6.29 -0.64 0.39
C TYR A 25 -7.73 -0.35 0.82
N ASP A 26 -8.71 -0.69 -0.01
CA ASP A 26 -10.12 -0.49 0.33
C ASP A 26 -10.52 -1.37 1.54
N ASP A 27 -10.04 -2.61 1.57
CA ASP A 27 -10.25 -3.52 2.70
C ASP A 27 -9.50 -3.10 3.97
N PHE A 28 -8.31 -2.51 3.83
CA PHE A 28 -7.59 -1.90 4.94
C PHE A 28 -8.41 -0.81 5.61
N LYS A 29 -8.97 0.11 4.82
CA LYS A 29 -9.75 1.24 5.35
C LYS A 29 -11.02 0.75 6.04
N SER A 30 -11.69 -0.25 5.48
CA SER A 30 -12.89 -0.82 6.09
C SER A 30 -12.58 -1.61 7.37
N SER A 31 -11.49 -2.39 7.37
CA SER A 31 -11.15 -3.27 8.49
C SER A 31 -10.49 -2.53 9.66
N ILE A 32 -9.64 -1.54 9.38
CA ILE A 32 -8.93 -0.77 10.41
C ILE A 32 -9.72 0.48 10.83
N GLY A 33 -10.62 0.97 9.98
CA GLY A 33 -11.40 2.18 10.23
C GLY A 33 -10.60 3.48 10.08
N LEU A 34 -9.45 3.44 9.40
CA LEU A 34 -8.64 4.62 9.10
C LEU A 34 -8.95 5.15 7.69
N PRO A 35 -8.97 6.48 7.48
CA PRO A 35 -9.33 7.06 6.19
C PRO A 35 -8.22 6.95 5.13
N THR A 36 -6.99 6.63 5.55
CA THR A 36 -5.78 6.60 4.72
C THR A 36 -4.94 5.35 4.98
N ILE A 37 -4.06 5.03 4.03
CA ILE A 37 -3.13 3.92 4.11
C ILE A 37 -1.78 4.42 4.61
N ASN A 38 -1.29 3.83 5.69
CA ASN A 38 0.01 4.18 6.23
C ASN A 38 1.15 3.90 5.23
N LEU A 39 2.20 4.75 5.27
CA LEU A 39 3.37 4.66 4.38
C LEU A 39 3.98 3.26 4.30
N ILE A 40 4.02 2.50 5.40
CA ILE A 40 4.58 1.15 5.42
C ILE A 40 3.87 0.19 4.45
N TYR A 41 2.53 0.23 4.42
CA TYR A 41 1.74 -0.60 3.49
C TYR A 41 1.86 -0.10 2.06
N ARG A 42 1.96 1.23 1.88
CA ARG A 42 2.18 1.83 0.55
C ARG A 42 3.53 1.48 -0.05
N HIS A 43 4.54 1.33 0.79
CA HIS A 43 5.85 0.83 0.40
C HIS A 43 5.84 -0.66 0.11
N MET A 44 5.19 -1.48 0.95
CA MET A 44 5.07 -2.93 0.68
C MET A 44 4.44 -3.21 -0.69
N ALA A 45 3.52 -2.36 -1.14
CA ALA A 45 2.89 -2.45 -2.46
C ALA A 45 3.87 -2.36 -3.64
N THR A 46 5.06 -1.77 -3.47
CA THR A 46 6.07 -1.68 -4.54
C THR A 46 6.78 -3.00 -4.81
N THR A 47 6.63 -3.98 -3.91
CA THR A 47 7.24 -5.31 -4.03
C THR A 47 6.14 -6.35 -4.28
N PRO A 48 6.13 -7.03 -5.45
CA PRO A 48 5.11 -8.01 -5.78
C PRO A 48 4.92 -9.06 -4.67
N GLY A 49 3.69 -9.26 -4.22
CA GLY A 49 3.33 -10.25 -3.20
C GLY A 49 3.57 -9.82 -1.75
N CYS A 50 4.32 -8.73 -1.51
CA CYS A 50 4.66 -8.32 -0.15
C CYS A 50 3.43 -7.75 0.59
N LEU A 51 2.67 -6.86 -0.05
CA LEU A 51 1.45 -6.30 0.52
C LEU A 51 0.38 -7.40 0.72
N GLU A 52 0.21 -8.28 -0.26
CA GLU A 52 -0.73 -9.39 -0.21
C GLU A 52 -0.44 -10.33 0.95
N TRP A 53 0.83 -10.72 1.10
CA TRP A 53 1.28 -11.57 2.20
C TRP A 53 1.09 -10.90 3.56
N ALA A 54 1.50 -9.64 3.68
CA ALA A 54 1.38 -8.90 4.93
C ALA A 54 -0.09 -8.75 5.35
N TRP A 55 -0.95 -8.41 4.40
CA TRP A 55 -2.37 -8.22 4.68
C TRP A 55 -3.10 -9.51 5.03
N ALA A 56 -2.75 -10.62 4.38
CA ALA A 56 -3.30 -11.94 4.73
C ALA A 56 -2.98 -12.36 6.18
N LEU A 57 -1.88 -11.88 6.76
CA LEU A 57 -1.47 -12.20 8.13
C LEU A 57 -1.96 -11.21 9.18
N LEU A 58 -2.03 -9.93 8.82
CA LEU A 58 -2.24 -8.83 9.78
C LEU A 58 -3.67 -8.27 9.78
N ARG A 59 -4.47 -8.59 8.76
CA ARG A 59 -5.86 -8.14 8.69
C ARG A 59 -6.63 -8.58 9.96
N PRO A 60 -7.38 -7.68 10.61
CA PRO A 60 -8.25 -8.04 11.73
C PRO A 60 -9.32 -9.06 11.32
N ASN A 61 -9.71 -9.94 12.26
CA ASN A 61 -10.84 -10.85 12.07
C ASN A 61 -12.18 -10.11 12.13
#